data_AF-A0A7U9N3H3-F1
#
_entry.id   AF-A0A7U9N3H3-F1
#
_cell.length_a   1.000
_cell.length_b   1.000
_cell.length_c   1.000
_cell.angle_alpha   90.00
_cell.angle_beta   90.00
_cell.angle_gamma   90.00
#
_symmetry.space_group_name_H-M   'P 1'
#
loop_
_entity.id
_entity.type
_entity.pdbx_description
1 polymer ?
#
loop_
_entity_poly.entity_id
_entity_poly.type
_entity_poly.pdbx_seq_one_letter_code
_entity_poly.pdbx_strand_id
1 'polypeptide(L)'
;MFGLFGKKGESPEERLAECQQKRDWAGLARAYYQMGVAAMEQQEYNRAQLWLSRADTIYSADDKVYKKLGEKLMDDCSERIGKLEEASLLYNNIPAQVEEMTADLGDSKVRVWGLLSLARLVKLGERLGSLPGCEALGKLGWAVDLVLKSFQEAPTEEEFYGLRDLCGALYELGDSPAFWGAGSQIEVPGGAPFQIFDLNGMMGVHLEIDAYLDGHLRMICALGQGEESPVPETGIIAGALLPDYHVRSGAGKPEEVPGIKAELDRMWSDYHFVCSDFTWEQVGQKVREYKELDILGN
;
A
#
# COMPACT_ATOMS: atom_id res chain seq x y z
N MET A 1 40.51 14.09 36.03
CA MET A 1 39.26 14.21 36.82
C MET A 1 38.18 14.69 35.85
N PHE A 2 37.04 13.99 35.80
CA PHE A 2 35.88 14.16 34.90
C PHE A 2 36.16 13.90 33.40
N GLY A 3 35.62 12.92 32.69
CA GLY A 3 34.44 12.08 32.93
C GLY A 3 33.66 11.94 31.61
N LEU A 4 34.32 11.53 30.52
CA LEU A 4 33.71 11.28 29.21
C LEU A 4 33.19 9.84 29.14
N PHE A 5 32.04 9.59 29.75
CA PHE A 5 31.19 8.45 29.44
C PHE A 5 29.82 9.00 29.01
N GLY A 6 29.76 9.48 27.76
CA GLY A 6 28.47 9.61 27.09
C GLY A 6 27.93 8.19 26.91
N LYS A 7 26.81 7.87 27.56
CA LYS A 7 26.01 6.70 27.18
C LYS A 7 25.80 6.80 25.67
N LYS A 8 26.19 5.77 24.90
CA LYS A 8 25.68 5.62 23.53
C LYS A 8 24.16 5.64 23.66
N GLY A 9 23.51 6.69 23.13
CA GLY A 9 22.05 6.69 23.02
C GLY A 9 21.63 5.47 22.21
N GLU A 10 20.51 4.86 22.58
CA GLU A 10 19.90 3.80 21.77
C GLU A 10 19.69 4.34 20.34
N SER A 11 20.03 3.52 19.35
CA SER A 11 19.74 3.81 17.95
C SER A 11 18.22 3.93 17.73
N PRO A 12 17.76 4.68 16.72
CA PRO A 12 16.34 4.74 16.37
C PRO A 12 15.73 3.34 16.23
N GLU A 13 16.45 2.40 15.62
CA GLU A 13 16.03 1.02 15.39
C GLU A 13 15.85 0.23 16.71
N GLU A 14 16.79 0.35 17.65
CA GLU A 14 16.68 -0.27 18.98
C GLU A 14 15.47 0.27 19.73
N ARG A 15 15.18 1.56 19.62
CA ARG A 15 14.03 2.19 20.25
C ARG A 15 12.70 1.72 19.64
N LEU A 16 12.63 1.58 18.32
CA LEU A 16 11.45 1.02 17.65
C LEU A 16 11.19 -0.42 18.13
N ALA A 17 12.22 -1.26 18.16
CA ALA A 17 12.11 -2.64 18.62
C ALA A 17 11.66 -2.73 20.08
N GLU A 18 12.18 -1.86 20.95
CA GLU A 18 11.77 -1.80 22.36
C GLU A 18 10.30 -1.40 22.50
N CYS A 19 9.84 -0.37 21.76
CA CYS A 19 8.44 0.04 21.76
C CYS A 19 7.52 -1.09 21.26
N GLN A 20 7.90 -1.82 20.22
CA GLN A 20 7.15 -2.97 19.72
C GLN A 20 7.07 -4.09 20.75
N GLN A 21 8.20 -4.46 21.37
CA GLN A 21 8.26 -5.50 22.40
C GLN A 21 7.37 -5.15 23.60
N LYS A 22 7.38 -3.89 24.04
CA LYS A 22 6.57 -3.39 25.17
C LYS A 22 5.13 -3.07 24.78
N ARG A 23 4.78 -3.15 23.49
CA ARG A 23 3.49 -2.69 22.95
C ARG A 23 3.20 -1.22 23.32
N ASP A 24 4.23 -0.38 23.39
CA ASP A 24 4.08 1.06 23.61
C ASP A 24 3.85 1.78 22.28
N TRP A 25 2.61 1.72 21.79
CA TRP A 25 2.22 2.28 20.50
C TRP A 25 2.39 3.79 20.41
N ALA A 26 2.16 4.52 21.51
CA ALA A 26 2.47 5.95 21.55
C ALA A 26 3.98 6.21 21.54
N GLY A 27 4.78 5.36 22.18
CA GLY A 27 6.24 5.41 22.06
C GLY A 27 6.70 5.17 20.61
N LEU A 28 6.10 4.18 19.95
CA LEU A 28 6.38 3.80 18.56
C LEU A 28 6.04 4.93 17.58
N ALA A 29 4.81 5.46 17.63
CA ALA A 29 4.38 6.58 16.80
C ALA A 29 5.25 7.83 17.02
N ARG A 30 5.60 8.13 18.29
CA ARG A 30 6.51 9.25 18.60
C ARG A 30 7.90 9.04 18.03
N ALA A 31 8.42 7.80 18.03
CA ALA A 31 9.72 7.49 17.47
C ALA A 31 9.72 7.68 15.94
N TYR A 32 8.70 7.16 15.24
CA TYR A 32 8.53 7.40 13.81
C TYR A 32 8.41 8.89 13.47
N TYR A 33 7.57 9.63 14.20
CA TYR A 33 7.46 11.08 14.02
C TYR A 33 8.83 11.78 14.15
N GLN A 34 9.62 11.44 15.18
CA GLN A 34 10.95 12.02 15.37
C GLN A 34 11.92 11.68 14.23
N MET A 35 11.87 10.46 13.69
CA MET A 35 12.66 10.07 12.52
C MET A 35 12.23 10.85 11.27
N GLY A 36 10.93 11.06 11.09
CA GLY A 36 10.37 11.86 10.00
C GLY A 36 10.78 13.34 10.07
N VAL A 37 10.72 13.95 11.26
CA VAL A 37 11.20 15.32 11.48
C VAL A 37 12.69 15.44 11.18
N ALA A 38 13.52 14.51 11.66
CA ALA A 38 14.95 14.51 11.40
C ALA A 38 15.26 14.34 9.89
N ALA A 39 14.47 13.54 9.17
CA ALA A 39 14.60 13.39 7.72
C ALA A 39 14.20 14.68 6.98
N MET A 40 13.15 15.39 7.42
CA MET A 40 12.78 16.71 6.88
C MET A 40 13.93 17.72 7.04
N GLU A 41 14.56 17.76 8.22
CA GLU A 41 15.70 18.66 8.49
C GLU A 41 16.91 18.36 7.59
N GLN A 42 17.09 17.09 7.21
CA GLN A 42 18.13 16.62 6.30
C GLN A 42 17.73 16.67 4.82
N GLN A 43 16.51 17.12 4.50
CA GLN A 43 15.94 17.12 3.14
C GLN A 43 15.86 15.72 2.51
N GLU A 44 15.79 14.67 3.34
CA GLU A 44 15.57 13.28 2.92
C GLU A 44 14.06 13.01 2.78
N TYR A 45 13.39 13.69 1.84
CA TYR A 45 11.93 13.75 1.75
C TYR A 45 11.23 12.39 1.61
N ASN A 46 11.81 11.43 0.87
CA ASN A 46 11.25 10.07 0.80
C ASN A 46 11.24 9.39 2.18
N ARG A 47 12.29 9.56 2.98
CA ARG A 47 12.35 9.01 4.34
C ARG A 47 11.44 9.77 5.29
N ALA A 48 11.30 11.08 5.10
CA ALA A 48 10.32 11.87 5.84
C ALA A 48 8.90 11.36 5.58
N GLN A 49 8.52 11.13 4.31
CA GLN A 49 7.24 10.55 3.93
C GLN A 49 7.01 9.21 4.62
N LEU A 50 7.92 8.26 4.48
CA LEU A 50 7.85 6.95 5.12
C LEU A 50 7.56 7.07 6.63
N TRP A 51 8.36 7.85 7.35
CA TRP A 51 8.27 7.86 8.82
C TRP A 51 7.12 8.70 9.35
N LEU A 52 6.78 9.83 8.72
CA LEU A 52 5.64 10.64 9.16
C LEU A 52 4.33 9.91 8.87
N SER A 53 4.16 9.30 7.69
CA SER A 53 2.97 8.50 7.38
C SER A 53 2.82 7.31 8.31
N ARG A 54 3.92 6.66 8.72
CA ARG A 54 3.84 5.59 9.74
C ARG A 54 3.43 6.10 11.12
N ALA A 55 3.87 7.29 11.50
CA ALA A 55 3.42 7.90 12.76
C ALA A 55 1.91 8.19 12.70
N ASP A 56 1.47 8.76 11.57
CA ASP A 56 0.08 9.10 11.30
C ASP A 56 -0.85 7.90 11.38
N THR A 57 -0.55 6.83 10.65
CA THR A 57 -1.35 5.60 10.68
C THR A 57 -1.56 5.08 12.11
N ILE A 58 -0.53 5.09 12.96
CA ILE A 58 -0.63 4.52 14.31
C ILE A 58 -1.52 5.37 15.22
N TYR A 59 -1.38 6.70 15.21
CA TYR A 59 -2.20 7.53 16.09
C TYR A 59 -3.62 7.72 15.57
N SER A 60 -3.84 7.57 14.26
CA SER A 60 -5.16 7.60 13.63
C SER A 60 -5.93 6.30 13.89
N ALA A 61 -5.24 5.16 14.01
CA ALA A 61 -5.85 3.86 14.29
C ALA A 61 -6.27 3.62 15.76
N ASP A 62 -5.75 4.38 16.73
CA ASP A 62 -6.05 4.16 18.16
C ASP A 62 -6.23 5.48 18.94
N ASP A 63 -7.48 5.77 19.31
CA ASP A 63 -7.89 6.90 20.16
C ASP A 63 -7.05 7.09 21.44
N LYS A 64 -6.55 6.01 22.04
CA LYS A 64 -5.73 6.09 23.26
C LYS A 64 -4.32 6.56 22.92
N VAL A 65 -3.79 6.11 21.79
CA VAL A 65 -2.53 6.63 21.25
C VAL A 65 -2.71 8.10 20.92
N TYR A 66 -3.80 8.44 20.24
CA TYR A 66 -4.14 9.80 19.88
C TYR A 66 -4.06 10.73 21.11
N LYS A 67 -4.85 10.40 22.15
CA LYS A 67 -4.92 11.17 23.41
C LYS A 67 -3.58 11.28 24.13
N LYS A 68 -2.73 10.24 24.06
CA LYS A 68 -1.42 10.22 24.73
C LYS A 68 -0.36 11.06 24.01
N LEU A 69 -0.44 11.18 22.68
CA LEU A 69 0.48 12.01 21.90
C LEU A 69 0.12 13.49 21.94
N GLY A 70 -1.18 13.79 21.86
CA GLY A 70 -1.75 15.13 21.92
C GLY A 70 -1.72 15.86 20.58
N GLU A 71 -2.71 16.75 20.41
CA GLU A 71 -3.00 17.50 19.17
C GLU A 71 -1.78 18.21 18.59
N LYS A 72 -0.95 18.85 19.43
CA LYS A 72 0.24 19.58 18.96
C LYS A 72 1.19 18.73 18.11
N LEU A 73 1.39 17.46 18.45
CA LEU A 73 2.26 16.58 17.66
C LEU A 73 1.60 16.22 16.33
N MET A 74 0.29 15.98 16.36
CA MET A 74 -0.48 15.62 15.16
C MET A 74 -0.56 16.78 14.20
N ASP A 75 -0.89 17.98 14.68
CA ASP A 75 -0.96 19.18 13.84
C ASP A 75 0.39 19.43 13.13
N ASP A 76 1.51 19.29 13.84
CA ASP A 76 2.84 19.40 13.24
C ASP A 76 3.15 18.25 12.27
N CYS A 77 2.72 17.02 12.58
CA CYS A 77 2.87 15.87 11.69
C CYS A 77 2.08 16.04 10.39
N SER A 78 0.79 16.39 10.49
CA SER A 78 -0.09 16.66 9.35
C SER A 78 0.40 17.85 8.52
N GLU A 79 0.89 18.94 9.14
CA GLU A 79 1.47 20.07 8.39
C GLU A 79 2.71 19.63 7.59
N ARG A 80 3.55 18.75 8.14
CA ARG A 80 4.72 18.22 7.42
C ARG A 80 4.33 17.26 6.30
N ILE A 81 3.34 16.40 6.53
CA ILE A 81 2.80 15.52 5.48
C ILE A 81 2.23 16.36 4.33
N GLY A 82 1.46 17.41 4.62
CA GLY A 82 0.96 18.34 3.58
C GLY A 82 2.07 18.98 2.75
N LYS A 83 3.22 19.33 3.36
CA LYS A 83 4.40 19.82 2.61
C LYS A 83 5.02 18.75 1.72
N LEU A 84 4.95 17.48 2.12
CA LEU A 84 5.47 16.35 1.34
C LEU A 84 4.53 15.96 0.20
N GLU A 85 3.22 16.14 0.35
CA GLU A 85 2.22 15.95 -0.71
C GLU A 85 2.42 16.93 -1.88
N GLU A 86 2.92 18.14 -1.59
CA GLU A 86 3.31 19.13 -2.62
C GLU A 86 4.69 18.86 -3.24
N ALA A 87 5.51 17.99 -2.64
CA ALA A 87 6.85 17.70 -3.11
C ALA A 87 6.82 16.76 -4.33
N SER A 88 7.82 16.89 -5.20
CA SER A 88 7.98 15.97 -6.34
C SER A 88 8.60 14.65 -5.90
N LEU A 89 7.77 13.78 -5.32
CA LEU A 89 8.13 12.44 -4.87
C LEU A 89 7.42 11.40 -5.74
N LEU A 90 7.97 10.19 -5.81
CA LEU A 90 7.30 9.06 -6.49
C LEU A 90 5.87 8.84 -5.96
N TYR A 91 5.69 9.02 -4.65
CA TYR A 91 4.41 8.95 -3.94
C TYR A 91 3.32 9.85 -4.54
N ASN A 92 3.68 10.98 -5.13
CA ASN A 92 2.72 11.98 -5.65
C ASN A 92 2.73 12.01 -7.18
N ASN A 93 3.93 11.95 -7.77
CA ASN A 93 4.10 12.06 -9.21
C ASN A 93 3.42 10.91 -9.97
N ILE A 94 3.47 9.68 -9.44
CA ILE A 94 2.90 8.53 -10.12
C ILE A 94 1.36 8.54 -10.04
N PRO A 95 0.71 8.71 -8.88
CA PRO A 95 -0.75 8.85 -8.83
C PRO A 95 -1.26 9.98 -9.72
N ALA A 96 -0.62 11.15 -9.71
CA ALA A 96 -1.01 12.27 -10.59
C ALA A 96 -0.91 11.91 -12.08
N GLN A 97 0.13 11.18 -12.50
CA GLN A 97 0.25 10.69 -13.88
C GLN A 97 -0.85 9.67 -14.22
N VAL A 98 -1.16 8.76 -13.30
CA VAL A 98 -2.25 7.79 -13.49
C VAL A 98 -3.59 8.50 -13.62
N GLU A 99 -3.88 9.51 -12.80
CA GLU A 99 -5.09 10.33 -12.91
C GLU A 99 -5.20 11.01 -14.29
N GLU A 100 -4.13 11.65 -14.76
CA GLU A 100 -4.09 12.26 -16.10
C GLU A 100 -4.32 11.23 -17.21
N MET A 101 -3.66 10.07 -17.12
CA MET A 101 -3.75 9.01 -18.13
C MET A 101 -5.11 8.30 -18.16
N THR A 102 -5.83 8.26 -17.04
CA THR A 102 -7.15 7.64 -16.92
C THR A 102 -8.30 8.57 -17.30
N ALA A 103 -8.09 9.89 -17.30
CA ALA A 103 -9.12 10.88 -17.62
C ALA A 103 -9.78 10.67 -19.00
N ASP A 104 -9.00 10.23 -19.99
CA ASP A 104 -9.48 9.94 -21.35
C ASP A 104 -9.73 8.44 -21.59
N LEU A 105 -9.59 7.61 -20.56
CA LEU A 105 -9.73 6.16 -20.66
C LEU A 105 -11.13 5.74 -20.19
N GLY A 106 -11.81 4.89 -20.98
CA GLY A 106 -13.13 4.39 -20.57
C GLY A 106 -13.07 3.51 -19.31
N ASP A 107 -14.12 3.55 -18.49
CA ASP A 107 -14.18 2.90 -17.18
C ASP A 107 -13.70 1.44 -17.16
N SER A 108 -14.14 0.64 -18.14
CA SER A 108 -13.76 -0.78 -18.22
C SER A 108 -12.25 -0.96 -18.39
N LYS A 109 -11.60 -0.09 -19.16
CA LYS A 109 -10.16 -0.11 -19.41
C LYS A 109 -9.39 0.31 -18.16
N VAL A 110 -9.86 1.31 -17.42
CA VAL A 110 -9.28 1.71 -16.12
C VAL A 110 -9.37 0.55 -15.12
N ARG A 111 -10.53 -0.09 -15.02
CA ARG A 111 -10.72 -1.22 -14.09
C ARG A 111 -9.87 -2.44 -14.45
N VAL A 112 -9.64 -2.69 -15.74
CA VAL A 112 -8.70 -3.74 -16.19
C VAL A 112 -7.26 -3.37 -15.82
N TRP A 113 -6.85 -2.11 -15.91
CA TRP A 113 -5.52 -1.69 -15.47
C TRP A 113 -5.33 -1.87 -13.95
N GLY A 114 -6.36 -1.53 -13.17
CA GLY A 114 -6.40 -1.84 -11.74
C GLY A 114 -6.32 -3.34 -11.45
N LEU A 115 -7.06 -4.18 -12.20
CA LEU A 115 -7.03 -5.64 -12.07
C LEU A 115 -5.63 -6.22 -12.31
N LEU A 116 -4.95 -5.74 -13.35
CA LEU A 116 -3.59 -6.18 -13.68
C LEU A 116 -2.60 -5.83 -12.56
N SER A 117 -2.76 -4.66 -11.94
CA SER A 117 -1.94 -4.21 -10.82
C SER A 117 -2.22 -5.00 -9.55
N LEU A 118 -3.50 -5.26 -9.25
CA LEU A 118 -3.90 -6.15 -8.16
C LEU A 118 -3.34 -7.57 -8.35
N ALA A 119 -3.33 -8.10 -9.58
CA ALA A 119 -2.82 -9.43 -9.87
C ALA A 119 -1.33 -9.57 -9.51
N ARG A 120 -0.51 -8.52 -9.68
CA ARG A 120 0.92 -8.54 -9.31
C ARG A 120 1.17 -8.58 -7.81
N LEU A 121 0.18 -8.20 -7.00
CA LEU A 121 0.25 -8.27 -5.54
C LEU A 121 -0.07 -9.68 -5.00
N VAL A 122 -0.54 -10.62 -5.83
CA VAL A 122 -1.05 -11.92 -5.35
C VAL A 122 0.01 -12.76 -4.63
N LYS A 123 1.21 -12.95 -5.20
CA LYS A 123 2.29 -13.69 -4.50
C LYS A 123 2.72 -13.03 -3.19
N LEU A 124 2.76 -11.71 -3.16
CA LEU A 124 3.05 -10.98 -1.94
C LEU A 124 1.93 -11.19 -0.91
N GLY A 125 0.67 -11.09 -1.33
CA GLY A 125 -0.51 -11.33 -0.51
C GLY A 125 -0.55 -12.75 0.08
N GLU A 126 -0.22 -13.78 -0.70
CA GLU A 126 -0.09 -15.16 -0.22
C GLU A 126 0.94 -15.30 0.90
N ARG A 127 2.11 -14.66 0.74
CA ARG A 127 3.18 -14.70 1.75
C ARG A 127 2.77 -13.93 3.01
N LEU A 128 2.21 -12.74 2.86
CA LEU A 128 1.76 -11.91 3.98
C LEU A 128 0.56 -12.51 4.70
N GLY A 129 -0.33 -13.20 3.98
CA GLY A 129 -1.50 -13.87 4.54
C GLY A 129 -1.18 -15.02 5.50
N SER A 130 0.08 -15.47 5.53
CA SER A 130 0.58 -16.44 6.53
C SER A 130 0.91 -15.80 7.89
N LEU A 131 0.99 -14.47 7.95
CA LEU A 131 1.26 -13.74 9.18
C LEU A 131 -0.04 -13.63 10.02
N PRO A 132 0.04 -13.80 11.36
CA PRO A 132 -1.14 -13.68 12.22
C PRO A 132 -1.84 -12.33 12.08
N GLY A 133 -3.14 -12.35 11.80
CA GLY A 133 -3.97 -11.16 11.64
C GLY A 133 -3.87 -10.50 10.26
N CYS A 134 -3.20 -11.13 9.29
CA CYS A 134 -3.05 -10.66 7.91
C CYS A 134 -3.75 -11.57 6.88
N GLU A 135 -4.55 -12.54 7.32
CA GLU A 135 -5.08 -13.65 6.51
C GLU A 135 -5.91 -13.18 5.31
N ALA A 136 -6.53 -12.00 5.41
CA ALA A 136 -7.28 -11.38 4.30
C ALA A 136 -6.44 -11.21 3.04
N LEU A 137 -5.16 -10.84 3.17
CA LEU A 137 -4.22 -10.68 2.06
C LEU A 137 -3.96 -12.00 1.32
N GLY A 138 -4.12 -13.15 1.99
CA GLY A 138 -4.00 -14.46 1.36
C GLY A 138 -5.12 -14.76 0.37
N LYS A 139 -6.20 -13.97 0.34
CA LYS A 139 -7.35 -14.17 -0.55
C LYS A 139 -7.28 -13.40 -1.86
N LEU A 140 -6.23 -12.61 -2.09
CA LEU A 140 -6.12 -11.78 -3.30
C LEU A 140 -6.16 -12.60 -4.59
N GLY A 141 -5.57 -13.80 -4.62
CA GLY A 141 -5.61 -14.67 -5.80
C GLY A 141 -7.03 -15.07 -6.20
N TRP A 142 -7.89 -15.35 -5.22
CA TRP A 142 -9.31 -15.63 -5.43
C TRP A 142 -10.07 -14.37 -5.87
N ALA A 143 -9.80 -13.23 -5.23
CA ALA A 143 -10.45 -11.96 -5.55
C ALA A 143 -10.16 -11.53 -7.01
N VAL A 144 -8.91 -11.66 -7.45
CA VAL A 144 -8.49 -11.36 -8.84
C VAL A 144 -9.22 -12.24 -9.85
N ASP A 145 -9.33 -13.55 -9.60
CA ASP A 145 -10.04 -14.46 -10.49
C ASP A 145 -11.52 -14.10 -10.59
N LEU A 146 -12.14 -13.77 -9.46
CA LEU A 146 -13.54 -13.39 -9.40
C LEU A 146 -13.81 -12.04 -10.07
N VAL A 147 -12.95 -11.04 -9.86
CA VAL A 147 -13.04 -9.76 -10.56
C VAL A 147 -12.94 -9.97 -12.07
N LEU A 148 -11.94 -10.74 -12.55
CA LEU A 148 -11.80 -11.07 -13.97
C LEU A 148 -13.06 -11.76 -14.54
N LYS A 149 -13.57 -12.76 -13.82
CA LYS A 149 -14.81 -13.48 -14.18
C LYS A 149 -16.00 -12.51 -14.29
N SER A 150 -16.13 -11.62 -13.31
CA SER A 150 -17.30 -10.75 -13.18
C SER A 150 -17.43 -9.65 -14.23
N PHE A 151 -16.38 -9.38 -15.02
CA PHE A 151 -16.50 -8.54 -16.21
C PHE A 151 -17.32 -9.20 -17.33
N GLN A 152 -17.47 -10.53 -17.30
CA GLN A 152 -18.12 -11.30 -18.36
C GLN A 152 -19.43 -11.95 -17.90
N GLU A 153 -19.54 -12.29 -16.62
CA GLU A 153 -20.73 -12.93 -16.05
C GLU A 153 -21.05 -12.41 -14.64
N ALA A 154 -22.32 -12.34 -14.28
CA ALA A 154 -22.70 -11.92 -12.93
C ALA A 154 -22.17 -12.91 -11.88
N PRO A 155 -21.57 -12.43 -10.78
CA PRO A 155 -21.14 -13.32 -9.70
C PRO A 155 -22.35 -13.96 -9.00
N THR A 156 -22.12 -15.09 -8.34
CA THR A 156 -23.13 -15.64 -7.41
C THR A 156 -23.27 -14.75 -6.16
N GLU A 157 -24.34 -14.92 -5.39
CA GLU A 157 -24.48 -14.21 -4.11
C GLU A 157 -23.33 -14.50 -3.14
N GLU A 158 -22.88 -15.76 -3.07
CA GLU A 158 -21.75 -16.17 -2.23
C GLU A 158 -20.45 -15.48 -2.66
N GLU A 159 -20.20 -15.42 -3.97
CA GLU A 159 -19.04 -14.72 -4.53
C GLU A 159 -19.08 -13.22 -4.24
N PHE A 160 -20.22 -12.58 -4.44
CA PHE A 160 -20.42 -11.15 -4.19
C PHE A 160 -20.19 -10.81 -2.72
N TYR A 161 -20.82 -11.56 -1.79
CA TYR A 161 -20.65 -11.32 -0.36
C TYR A 161 -19.25 -11.68 0.12
N GLY A 162 -18.60 -12.69 -0.46
CA GLY A 162 -17.20 -13.00 -0.15
C GLY A 162 -16.25 -11.84 -0.48
N LEU A 163 -16.47 -11.14 -1.59
CA LEU A 163 -15.65 -9.97 -1.96
C LEU A 163 -15.91 -8.81 -1.01
N ARG A 164 -17.17 -8.57 -0.66
CA ARG A 164 -17.54 -7.53 0.32
C ARG A 164 -16.94 -7.81 1.70
N ASP A 165 -16.92 -9.06 2.14
CA ASP A 165 -16.31 -9.44 3.41
C ASP A 165 -14.77 -9.29 3.35
N LEU A 166 -14.16 -9.52 2.18
CA LEU A 166 -12.74 -9.24 1.97
C LEU A 166 -12.43 -7.74 2.03
N CYS A 167 -13.23 -6.88 1.39
CA CYS A 167 -13.17 -5.42 1.51
C CYS A 167 -13.14 -4.98 2.98
N GLY A 168 -14.15 -5.40 3.75
CA GLY A 168 -14.23 -5.07 5.18
C GLY A 168 -13.00 -5.54 5.97
N ALA A 169 -12.51 -6.76 5.70
CA ALA A 169 -11.32 -7.28 6.38
C ALA A 169 -10.03 -6.54 6.01
N LEU A 170 -9.91 -6.03 4.78
CA LEU A 170 -8.78 -5.21 4.34
C LEU A 170 -8.84 -3.82 4.96
N TYR A 171 -10.02 -3.20 5.06
CA TYR A 171 -10.21 -1.94 5.77
C TYR A 171 -9.83 -2.07 7.25
N GLU A 172 -10.37 -3.08 7.94
CA GLU A 172 -10.10 -3.34 9.37
C GLU A 172 -8.63 -3.68 9.65
N LEU A 173 -7.88 -4.18 8.66
CA LEU A 173 -6.45 -4.43 8.80
C LEU A 173 -5.67 -3.14 9.11
N GLY A 174 -6.06 -2.00 8.53
CA GLY A 174 -5.40 -0.71 8.74
C GLY A 174 -5.45 -0.23 10.20
N ASP A 175 -6.54 -0.56 10.90
CA ASP A 175 -6.72 -0.23 12.31
C ASP A 175 -6.02 -1.23 13.26
N SER A 176 -5.56 -2.36 12.73
CA SER A 176 -5.02 -3.47 13.53
C SER A 176 -3.55 -3.27 13.88
N PRO A 177 -3.14 -3.47 15.15
CA PRO A 177 -1.72 -3.57 15.51
C PRO A 177 -0.97 -4.69 14.78
N ALA A 178 -1.66 -5.67 14.19
CA ALA A 178 -1.04 -6.67 13.31
C ALA A 178 -0.38 -6.01 12.08
N PHE A 179 -0.96 -4.92 11.56
CA PHE A 179 -0.48 -4.16 10.43
C PHE A 179 0.67 -3.20 10.80
N TRP A 180 0.49 -2.36 11.83
CA TRP A 180 1.45 -1.28 12.09
C TRP A 180 2.36 -1.50 13.33
N GLY A 181 1.99 -2.42 14.23
CA GLY A 181 2.60 -2.51 15.57
C GLY A 181 3.40 -3.78 15.86
N ALA A 182 2.98 -4.93 15.34
CA ALA A 182 3.53 -6.24 15.70
C ALA A 182 4.94 -6.51 15.15
N GLY A 183 5.42 -5.71 14.19
CA GLY A 183 6.71 -5.92 13.53
C GLY A 183 6.72 -7.18 12.65
N SER A 184 5.55 -7.69 12.26
CA SER A 184 5.42 -8.87 11.40
C SER A 184 6.09 -8.63 10.05
N GLN A 185 6.86 -9.60 9.60
CA GLN A 185 7.63 -9.50 8.38
C GLN A 185 7.81 -10.87 7.72
N ILE A 186 8.09 -10.84 6.42
CA ILE A 186 8.48 -12.00 5.62
C ILE A 186 9.90 -11.81 5.10
N GLU A 187 10.64 -12.91 4.97
CA GLU A 187 11.98 -12.89 4.38
C GLU A 187 11.91 -12.57 2.89
N VAL A 188 12.84 -11.75 2.39
CA VAL A 188 13.03 -11.47 0.96
C VAL A 188 14.41 -11.96 0.54
N PRO A 189 14.51 -12.89 -0.44
CA PRO A 189 15.81 -13.42 -0.86
C PRO A 189 16.78 -12.32 -1.30
N GLY A 190 17.92 -12.22 -0.60
CA GLY A 190 18.96 -11.24 -0.92
C GLY A 190 18.65 -9.79 -0.55
N GLY A 191 17.55 -9.53 0.17
CA GLY A 191 17.12 -8.19 0.59
C GLY A 191 16.83 -8.10 2.09
N ALA A 192 16.43 -6.91 2.55
CA ALA A 192 15.87 -6.76 3.89
C ALA A 192 14.49 -7.45 3.96
N PRO A 193 14.07 -7.99 5.12
CA PRO A 193 12.73 -8.53 5.30
C PRO A 193 11.67 -7.48 4.94
N PHE A 194 10.59 -7.90 4.29
CA PHE A 194 9.44 -7.04 4.00
C PHE A 194 8.53 -7.01 5.21
N GLN A 195 8.30 -5.83 5.77
CA GLN A 195 7.40 -5.61 6.89
C GLN A 195 5.98 -5.45 6.35
N ILE A 196 4.98 -6.00 7.02
CA ILE A 196 3.58 -5.77 6.62
C ILE A 196 3.26 -4.27 6.53
N PHE A 197 3.87 -3.46 7.41
CA PHE A 197 3.72 -2.00 7.43
C PHE A 197 4.39 -1.28 6.23
N ASP A 198 5.10 -1.99 5.35
CA ASP A 198 5.58 -1.43 4.08
C ASP A 198 4.44 -1.25 3.07
N LEU A 199 3.28 -1.87 3.32
CA LEU A 199 2.05 -1.58 2.58
C LEU A 199 1.43 -0.22 2.96
N ASN A 200 2.02 0.55 3.87
CA ASN A 200 1.53 1.88 4.26
C ASN A 200 1.81 2.96 3.19
N GLY A 201 2.83 2.74 2.35
CA GLY A 201 3.10 3.62 1.22
C GLY A 201 1.95 3.61 0.22
N MET A 202 1.93 4.60 -0.68
CA MET A 202 0.89 4.75 -1.72
C MET A 202 -0.52 4.77 -1.12
N MET A 203 -0.76 5.65 -0.13
CA MET A 203 -2.06 5.81 0.57
C MET A 203 -2.54 4.57 1.35
N GLY A 204 -1.68 3.58 1.54
CA GLY A 204 -2.05 2.32 2.15
C GLY A 204 -2.55 1.34 1.09
N VAL A 205 -1.65 0.50 0.56
CA VAL A 205 -1.95 -0.48 -0.50
C VAL A 205 -3.14 -1.39 -0.14
N HIS A 206 -3.30 -1.76 1.13
CA HIS A 206 -4.44 -2.55 1.60
C HIS A 206 -5.78 -1.80 1.48
N LEU A 207 -5.80 -0.48 1.71
CA LEU A 207 -6.97 0.38 1.49
C LEU A 207 -7.23 0.61 0.01
N GLU A 208 -6.19 0.73 -0.81
CA GLU A 208 -6.34 0.83 -2.26
C GLU A 208 -6.89 -0.46 -2.89
N ILE A 209 -6.54 -1.63 -2.34
CA ILE A 209 -7.15 -2.90 -2.73
C ILE A 209 -8.64 -2.90 -2.32
N ASP A 210 -8.95 -2.51 -1.08
CA ASP A 210 -10.33 -2.40 -0.61
C ASP A 210 -11.17 -1.48 -1.51
N ALA A 211 -10.70 -0.25 -1.73
CA ALA A 211 -11.35 0.75 -2.58
C ALA A 211 -11.60 0.21 -4.00
N TYR A 212 -10.59 -0.42 -4.61
CA TYR A 212 -10.75 -1.04 -5.93
C TYR A 212 -11.82 -2.13 -5.95
N LEU A 213 -11.81 -3.04 -4.98
CA LEU A 213 -12.77 -4.13 -4.89
C LEU A 213 -14.19 -3.63 -4.58
N ASP A 214 -14.35 -2.66 -3.68
CA ASP A 214 -15.64 -2.03 -3.38
C ASP A 214 -16.18 -1.27 -4.59
N GLY A 215 -15.33 -0.47 -5.24
CA GLY A 215 -15.67 0.21 -6.49
C GLY A 215 -16.07 -0.75 -7.60
N HIS A 216 -15.52 -1.97 -7.63
CA HIS A 216 -15.91 -3.03 -8.56
C HIS A 216 -17.27 -3.66 -8.19
N LEU A 217 -17.53 -3.90 -6.91
CA LEU A 217 -18.84 -4.37 -6.42
C LEU A 217 -19.95 -3.36 -6.72
N ARG A 218 -19.69 -2.06 -6.53
CA ARG A 218 -20.64 -0.99 -6.87
C ARG A 218 -20.97 -0.95 -8.35
N MET A 219 -19.98 -1.16 -9.23
CA MET A 219 -20.23 -1.31 -10.66
C MET A 219 -21.15 -2.51 -10.96
N ILE A 220 -20.89 -3.67 -10.35
CA ILE A 220 -21.74 -4.86 -10.56
C ILE A 220 -23.19 -4.56 -10.16
N CYS A 221 -23.40 -3.89 -9.04
CA CYS A 221 -24.72 -3.44 -8.59
C CYS A 221 -25.38 -2.48 -9.59
N ALA A 222 -24.67 -1.45 -10.04
CA ALA A 222 -25.19 -0.47 -10.99
C ALA A 222 -25.61 -1.13 -12.31
N LEU A 223 -24.76 -2.00 -12.86
CA LEU A 223 -25.05 -2.75 -14.08
C LEU A 223 -26.30 -3.64 -13.92
N GLY A 224 -26.44 -4.31 -12.77
CA GLY A 224 -27.63 -5.12 -12.47
C GLY A 224 -28.93 -4.31 -12.36
N GLN A 225 -28.83 -3.01 -12.08
CA GLN A 225 -29.97 -2.09 -11.96
C GLN A 225 -30.19 -1.25 -13.22
N GLY A 226 -29.32 -1.36 -14.22
CA GLY A 226 -29.36 -0.52 -15.43
C GLY A 226 -28.95 0.94 -15.17
N GLU A 227 -28.18 1.17 -14.11
CA GLU A 227 -27.66 2.48 -13.70
C GLU A 227 -26.27 2.74 -14.30
N GLU A 228 -25.84 4.00 -14.25
CA GLU A 228 -24.49 4.39 -14.64
C GLU A 228 -23.46 3.82 -13.66
N SER A 229 -22.37 3.28 -14.20
CA SER A 229 -21.27 2.76 -13.39
C SER A 229 -20.63 3.91 -12.60
N PRO A 230 -20.24 3.70 -11.32
CA PRO A 230 -19.42 4.66 -10.63
C PRO A 230 -18.06 4.80 -11.32
N VAL A 231 -17.45 5.97 -11.15
CA VAL A 231 -16.07 6.23 -11.59
C VAL A 231 -15.15 5.17 -10.96
N PRO A 232 -14.25 4.54 -11.72
CA PRO A 232 -13.30 3.58 -11.18
C PRO A 232 -12.28 4.21 -10.23
N GLU A 233 -11.93 3.48 -9.17
CA GLU A 233 -10.78 3.80 -8.33
C GLU A 233 -9.46 3.53 -9.09
N THR A 234 -8.48 4.42 -8.93
CA THR A 234 -7.22 4.38 -9.68
C THR A 234 -6.00 4.13 -8.81
N GLY A 235 -6.06 4.35 -7.49
CA GLY A 235 -4.88 4.31 -6.63
C GLY A 235 -4.18 2.95 -6.58
N ILE A 236 -4.93 1.85 -6.73
CA ILE A 236 -4.36 0.49 -6.80
C ILE A 236 -3.38 0.29 -7.98
N ILE A 237 -3.48 1.10 -9.05
CA ILE A 237 -2.62 0.98 -10.24
C ILE A 237 -1.14 1.13 -9.84
N ALA A 238 -0.84 1.97 -8.85
CA ALA A 238 0.51 2.22 -8.37
C ALA A 238 0.89 1.39 -7.12
N GLY A 239 -0.03 0.56 -6.60
CA GLY A 239 0.14 -0.15 -5.32
C GLY A 239 1.28 -1.17 -5.32
N ALA A 240 1.63 -1.74 -6.47
CA ALA A 240 2.71 -2.71 -6.59
C ALA A 240 4.12 -2.08 -6.58
N LEU A 241 4.24 -0.74 -6.59
CA LEU A 241 5.54 -0.05 -6.52
C LEU A 241 6.20 -0.17 -5.14
N LEU A 242 5.41 -0.31 -4.07
CA LEU A 242 5.88 -0.56 -2.70
C LEU A 242 7.06 0.33 -2.26
N PRO A 243 7.00 1.67 -2.43
CA PRO A 243 8.15 2.55 -2.20
C PRO A 243 8.65 2.51 -0.75
N ASP A 244 7.77 2.32 0.22
CA ASP A 244 8.12 2.24 1.64
C ASP A 244 9.11 1.11 1.94
N TYR A 245 8.97 -0.06 1.29
CA TYR A 245 9.92 -1.16 1.43
C TYR A 245 11.33 -0.73 1.01
N HIS A 246 11.43 -0.07 -0.15
CA HIS A 246 12.69 0.34 -0.73
C HIS A 246 13.32 1.51 0.05
N VAL A 247 12.53 2.50 0.43
CA VAL A 247 12.99 3.65 1.23
C VAL A 247 13.45 3.18 2.61
N ARG A 248 12.70 2.29 3.27
CA ARG A 248 13.07 1.73 4.58
C ARG A 248 14.36 0.92 4.50
N SER A 249 14.58 0.18 3.41
CA SER A 249 15.78 -0.62 3.21
C SER A 249 16.99 0.16 2.68
N GLY A 250 16.86 1.49 2.52
CA GLY A 250 17.99 2.40 2.30
C GLY A 250 17.99 3.14 0.96
N ALA A 251 16.94 3.03 0.15
CA ALA A 251 16.83 3.81 -1.08
C ALA A 251 16.55 5.29 -0.76
N GLY A 252 17.49 6.17 -1.14
CA GLY A 252 17.25 7.62 -1.09
C GLY A 252 16.31 8.12 -2.19
N LYS A 253 16.32 7.44 -3.34
CA LYS A 253 15.50 7.72 -4.52
C LYS A 253 14.85 6.42 -5.01
N PRO A 254 13.60 6.13 -4.60
CA PRO A 254 12.93 4.88 -4.94
C PRO A 254 12.81 4.66 -6.47
N GLU A 255 12.63 5.73 -7.25
CA GLU A 255 12.52 5.70 -8.71
C GLU A 255 13.80 5.19 -9.41
N GLU A 256 14.96 5.21 -8.73
CA GLU A 256 16.21 4.69 -9.28
C GLU A 256 16.39 3.18 -9.03
N VAL A 257 15.60 2.60 -8.13
CA VAL A 257 15.68 1.19 -7.72
C VAL A 257 15.27 0.25 -8.87
N PRO A 258 16.05 -0.79 -9.18
CA PRO A 258 15.73 -1.71 -10.29
C PRO A 258 14.34 -2.35 -10.20
N GLY A 259 13.90 -2.77 -9.00
CA GLY A 259 12.57 -3.36 -8.78
C GLY A 259 11.44 -2.39 -9.13
N ILE A 260 11.53 -1.15 -8.63
CA ILE A 260 10.56 -0.09 -8.94
C ILE A 260 10.55 0.25 -10.44
N LYS A 261 11.72 0.33 -11.09
CA LYS A 261 11.79 0.55 -12.54
C LYS A 261 11.10 -0.56 -13.32
N ALA A 262 11.37 -1.82 -12.97
CA ALA A 262 10.72 -2.96 -13.62
C ALA A 262 9.20 -2.94 -13.41
N GLU A 263 8.73 -2.50 -12.24
CA GLU A 263 7.30 -2.38 -11.98
C GLU A 263 6.66 -1.19 -12.72
N LEU A 264 7.34 -0.05 -12.81
CA LEU A 264 6.91 1.08 -13.66
C LEU A 264 6.81 0.65 -15.14
N ASP A 265 7.78 -0.09 -15.65
CA ASP A 265 7.76 -0.61 -17.02
C ASP A 265 6.55 -1.52 -17.26
N ARG A 266 6.18 -2.38 -16.29
CA ARG A 266 4.96 -3.21 -16.37
C ARG A 266 3.71 -2.33 -16.36
N MET A 267 3.63 -1.38 -15.45
CA MET A 267 2.49 -0.47 -15.30
C MET A 267 2.23 0.32 -16.58
N TRP A 268 3.28 0.83 -17.24
CA TRP A 268 3.16 1.54 -18.52
C TRP A 268 2.92 0.61 -19.70
N SER A 269 3.49 -0.59 -19.69
CA SER A 269 3.11 -1.62 -20.67
C SER A 269 1.63 -2.00 -20.57
N ASP A 270 1.07 -2.04 -19.36
CA ASP A 270 -0.35 -2.32 -19.14
C ASP A 270 -1.22 -1.17 -19.63
N TYR A 271 -0.81 0.09 -19.41
CA TYR A 271 -1.48 1.24 -20.00
C TYR A 271 -1.57 1.11 -21.53
N HIS A 272 -0.45 0.85 -22.20
CA HIS A 272 -0.45 0.66 -23.66
C HIS A 272 -1.35 -0.49 -24.11
N PHE A 273 -1.38 -1.59 -23.33
CA PHE A 273 -2.27 -2.71 -23.57
C PHE A 273 -3.75 -2.31 -23.44
N VAL A 274 -4.16 -1.61 -22.39
CA VAL A 274 -5.56 -1.19 -22.21
C VAL A 274 -5.99 -0.10 -23.19
N CYS A 275 -5.06 0.74 -23.66
CA CYS A 275 -5.32 1.67 -24.75
C CYS A 275 -5.63 0.96 -26.08
N SER A 276 -5.02 -0.21 -26.32
CA SER A 276 -5.28 -1.02 -27.51
C SER A 276 -6.63 -1.73 -27.46
N ASP A 277 -7.01 -2.37 -28.57
CA ASP A 277 -8.13 -3.31 -28.60
C ASP A 277 -7.64 -4.67 -28.08
N PHE A 278 -8.05 -5.03 -26.87
CA PHE A 278 -7.72 -6.31 -26.24
C PHE A 278 -8.90 -7.28 -26.23
N THR A 279 -8.60 -8.57 -26.07
CA THR A 279 -9.59 -9.62 -25.80
C THR A 279 -9.55 -10.06 -24.34
N TRP A 280 -10.65 -10.59 -23.83
CA TRP A 280 -10.69 -11.17 -22.47
C TRP A 280 -9.74 -12.36 -22.29
N GLU A 281 -9.41 -13.08 -23.36
CA GLU A 281 -8.38 -14.13 -23.34
C GLU A 281 -6.99 -13.54 -23.06
N GLN A 282 -6.66 -12.40 -23.69
CA GLN A 282 -5.40 -11.70 -23.43
C GLN A 282 -5.35 -11.15 -22.01
N VAL A 283 -6.43 -10.54 -21.52
CA VAL A 283 -6.52 -10.08 -20.12
C VAL A 283 -6.29 -11.25 -19.16
N GLY A 284 -7.00 -12.37 -19.38
CA GLY A 284 -6.85 -13.57 -18.57
C GLY A 284 -5.44 -14.16 -18.60
N GLN A 285 -4.75 -14.10 -19.74
CA GLN A 285 -3.35 -14.53 -19.84
C GLN A 285 -2.44 -13.64 -19.00
N LYS A 286 -2.55 -12.31 -19.11
CA LYS A 286 -1.73 -11.38 -18.30
C LYS A 286 -2.02 -11.53 -16.81
N VAL A 287 -3.28 -11.70 -16.41
CA VAL A 287 -3.65 -11.97 -15.01
C VAL A 287 -2.96 -13.24 -14.49
N ARG A 288 -3.00 -14.35 -15.24
CA ARG A 288 -2.31 -15.58 -14.83
C ARG A 288 -0.80 -15.39 -14.69
N GLU A 289 -0.17 -14.68 -15.61
CA GLU A 289 1.26 -14.38 -15.55
C GLU A 289 1.61 -13.51 -14.33
N TYR A 290 0.82 -12.46 -14.07
CA TYR A 290 1.04 -11.56 -12.94
C TYR A 290 0.76 -12.19 -11.58
N LYS A 291 -0.20 -13.12 -11.49
CA LYS A 291 -0.43 -13.88 -10.26
C LYS A 291 0.76 -14.76 -9.86
N GLU A 292 1.62 -15.12 -10.81
CA GLU A 292 2.84 -15.91 -10.56
C GLU A 292 4.09 -15.04 -10.33
N LEU A 293 3.99 -13.73 -10.54
CA LEU A 293 5.10 -12.80 -10.36
C LEU A 293 5.40 -12.56 -8.88
N ASP A 294 6.64 -12.80 -8.46
CA ASP A 294 7.14 -12.31 -7.18
C ASP A 294 7.78 -10.93 -7.39
N ILE A 295 7.03 -9.86 -7.11
CA ILE A 295 7.49 -8.47 -7.25
C ILE A 295 8.63 -8.08 -6.30
N LEU A 296 8.90 -8.89 -5.27
CA LEU A 296 10.06 -8.73 -4.39
C LEU A 296 11.23 -9.64 -4.81
N GLY A 297 11.02 -10.55 -5.77
CA GLY A 297 12.04 -11.39 -6.36
C GLY A 297 12.73 -10.70 -7.54
N ASN A 298 14.05 -10.89 -7.66
CA ASN A 298 14.82 -10.43 -8.83
C ASN A 298 14.46 -11.22 -10.10
#